data_AF-A0A401HVJ2-F1
#
_entry.id   AF-A0A401HVJ2-F1
#
_cell.length_a   1.000
_cell.length_b   1.000
_cell.length_c   1.000
_cell.angle_alpha   90.00
_cell.angle_beta   90.00
_cell.angle_gamma   90.00
#
_symmetry.space_group_name_H-M   'P 1'
#
loop_
_entity.id
_entity.type
_entity.pdbx_description
1 polymer ?
#
loop_
_entity_poly.entity_id
_entity_poly.type
_entity_poly.pdbx_seq_one_letter_code
_entity_poly.pdbx_strand_id
1 'polypeptide(L)' 'MSEKKGTAATRAKNKYNAAAYDRLYPYVPKGRKAVYEEAAKAAGMSLNEFLTEALEEKVKRQEGS' A
#
# COMPACT_ATOMS: atom_id res chain seq x y z
N MET A 1 -25.79 21.30 -8.69
CA MET A 1 -24.81 20.23 -8.41
C MET A 1 -23.63 20.87 -7.69
N SER A 2 -23.52 20.72 -6.37
CA SER A 2 -22.38 21.29 -5.62
C SER A 2 -21.20 20.34 -5.71
N GLU A 3 -20.28 20.63 -6.61
CA GLU A 3 -18.97 19.98 -6.70
C GLU A 3 -18.20 20.26 -5.40
N LYS A 4 -18.23 19.31 -4.46
CA LYS A 4 -17.34 19.33 -3.29
C LYS A 4 -15.91 19.03 -3.77
N LYS A 5 -15.25 20.04 -4.35
CA LYS A 5 -13.79 20.03 -4.54
C LYS A 5 -13.18 19.81 -3.16
N GLY A 6 -12.59 18.63 -2.95
CA GLY A 6 -12.02 18.21 -1.65
C GLY A 6 -11.20 19.33 -0.99
N THR A 7 -11.21 19.36 0.34
CA THR A 7 -10.60 20.44 1.13
C THR A 7 -9.13 20.66 0.75
N ALA A 8 -8.61 21.87 0.99
CA ALA A 8 -7.20 22.18 0.70
C ALA A 8 -6.25 21.20 1.41
N ALA A 9 -6.59 20.75 2.61
CA ALA A 9 -5.87 19.72 3.36
C ALA A 9 -5.81 18.37 2.63
N THR A 10 -6.92 17.93 2.02
CA THR A 10 -6.94 16.69 1.22
C THR A 10 -6.06 16.80 -0.02
N ARG A 11 -6.08 17.95 -0.72
CA ARG A 11 -5.22 18.17 -1.90
C ARG A 11 -3.74 18.17 -1.54
N ALA A 12 -3.37 18.81 -0.43
CA ALA A 12 -2.00 18.84 0.07
C ALA A 12 -1.48 17.42 0.40
N LYS A 13 -2.25 16.63 1.18
CA LYS A 13 -1.89 15.23 1.48
C LYS A 13 -1.75 14.38 0.21
N ASN A 14 -2.66 14.53 -0.75
CA ASN A 14 -2.59 13.79 -2.00
C ASN A 14 -1.35 14.17 -2.83
N LYS A 15 -0.97 15.45 -2.87
CA LYS A 15 0.22 15.91 -3.59
C LYS A 15 1.50 15.34 -2.98
N TYR A 16 1.62 15.34 -1.66
CA TYR A 16 2.76 14.73 -0.97
C TYR A 16 2.82 13.22 -1.20
N ASN A 17 1.69 12.53 -1.05
CA ASN A 17 1.63 11.09 -1.26
C ASN A 17 1.99 10.69 -2.70
N ALA A 18 1.54 11.44 -3.71
CA ALA A 18 1.84 11.16 -5.11
C ALA A 18 3.29 11.50 -5.52
N ALA A 19 3.96 12.42 -4.80
CA ALA A 19 5.35 12.76 -5.08
C ALA A 19 6.34 11.77 -4.45
N ALA A 20 5.96 11.12 -3.36
CA ALA A 20 6.84 10.23 -2.59
C ALA A 20 6.52 8.74 -2.75
N TYR A 21 5.29 8.37 -3.14
CA TYR A 21 4.84 6.98 -3.18
C TYR A 21 4.07 6.66 -4.46
N ASP A 22 4.45 5.55 -5.10
CA ASP A 22 3.61 4.89 -6.09
C ASP A 22 2.47 4.13 -5.39
N ARG A 23 1.23 4.38 -5.81
CA ARG A 23 0.05 3.79 -5.19
C ARG A 23 -0.32 2.47 -5.85
N LEU A 24 0.11 1.36 -5.25
CA LEU A 24 -0.31 0.03 -5.66
C LEU A 24 -1.71 -0.28 -5.10
N TYR A 25 -2.64 -0.65 -5.99
CA TYR A 25 -3.97 -1.15 -5.61
C TYR A 25 -4.07 -2.65 -5.92
N PRO A 26 -3.58 -3.53 -5.04
CA PRO A 26 -3.69 -4.96 -5.25
C PRO A 26 -5.14 -5.42 -5.07
N TYR A 27 -5.71 -6.01 -6.12
CA TYR A 27 -6.94 -6.78 -6.02
C TYR A 27 -6.61 -8.16 -5.49
N VAL A 28 -7.04 -8.44 -4.27
CA VAL A 28 -6.87 -9.75 -3.63
C VAL A 28 -8.23 -10.38 -3.41
N PRO A 29 -8.35 -11.72 -3.47
CA PRO A 29 -9.59 -12.40 -3.16
C PRO A 29 -10.15 -11.98 -1.79
N LYS A 30 -11.48 -11.92 -1.68
CA LYS A 30 -12.15 -11.55 -0.44
C LYS A 30 -11.64 -12.41 0.73
N GLY A 31 -11.33 -11.77 1.85
CA GLY A 31 -10.79 -12.42 3.05
C GLY A 31 -9.26 -12.49 3.11
N ARG A 32 -8.54 -12.37 1.99
CA ARG A 32 -7.06 -12.38 1.99
C ARG A 32 -6.46 -11.17 2.68
N LYS A 33 -7.13 -10.01 2.62
CA LYS A 33 -6.69 -8.80 3.33
C LYS A 33 -6.51 -9.07 4.84
N ALA A 34 -7.48 -9.74 5.48
CA ALA A 34 -7.40 -10.05 6.90
C ALA A 34 -6.21 -10.97 7.22
N VAL A 35 -5.93 -11.94 6.34
CA VAL A 35 -4.75 -12.82 6.49
C VAL A 35 -3.45 -12.02 6.44
N TYR A 36 -3.33 -11.05 5.52
CA TYR A 36 -2.15 -10.19 5.44
C TYR A 36 -2.04 -9.23 6.62
N GLU A 37 -3.17 -8.72 7.12
CA GLU A 37 -3.19 -7.86 8.31
C GLU A 37 -2.73 -8.60 9.56
N GLU A 38 -3.18 -9.84 9.77
CA GLU A 38 -2.73 -10.66 10.89
C GLU A 38 -1.25 -11.06 10.74
N ALA A 39 -0.80 -11.38 9.53
CA ALA A 39 0.61 -11.67 9.27
C ALA A 39 1.50 -10.43 9.51
N ALA A 40 1.08 -9.26 9.06
CA ALA A 40 1.80 -8.00 9.30
C ALA A 40 1.85 -7.66 10.80
N LYS A 41 0.74 -7.83 11.54
CA LYS A 41 0.73 -7.66 13.00
C LYS A 41 1.67 -8.64 13.70
N ALA A 42 1.68 -9.91 13.28
CA ALA A 42 2.59 -10.91 13.85
C ALA A 42 4.06 -10.57 13.58
N ALA A 43 4.35 -9.95 12.43
CA ALA A 43 5.68 -9.42 12.09
C ALA A 43 6.00 -8.07 12.76
N GLY A 44 5.05 -7.44 13.47
CA GLY A 44 5.22 -6.11 14.07
C GLY A 44 5.30 -4.96 13.05
N MET A 45 4.79 -5.18 11.83
CA MET A 45 4.89 -4.24 10.71
C MET A 45 3.53 -3.69 10.30
N SER A 46 3.49 -2.55 9.62
CA SER A 46 2.27 -2.14 8.93
C SER A 46 1.98 -3.06 7.75
N LEU A 47 0.70 -3.16 7.35
CA LEU A 47 0.31 -3.93 6.16
C LEU A 47 1.07 -3.47 4.90
N ASN A 48 1.36 -2.17 4.79
CA ASN A 48 2.07 -1.63 3.63
C ASN A 48 3.54 -2.06 3.62
N GLU A 49 4.23 -1.97 4.76
CA GLU A 49 5.61 -2.44 4.91
C GLU A 49 5.70 -3.94 4.61
N PHE A 50 4.82 -4.74 5.21
CA PHE A 50 4.76 -6.19 5.01
C PHE A 50 4.58 -6.57 3.52
N LEU A 51 3.67 -5.88 2.82
CA LEU A 51 3.47 -6.12 1.38
C LEU A 51 4.66 -5.67 0.53
N THR A 52 5.26 -4.53 0.87
CA THR A 52 6.40 -3.98 0.11
C THR A 52 7.63 -4.87 0.26
N GLU A 53 7.96 -5.30 1.48
CA GLU A 53 9.07 -6.21 1.76
C GLU A 53 8.87 -7.56 1.06
N ALA A 54 7.67 -8.14 1.15
CA ALA A 54 7.36 -9.39 0.45
C ALA A 54 7.48 -9.28 -1.09
N LEU A 55 7.15 -8.12 -1.67
CA LEU A 55 7.34 -7.86 -3.09
C LEU A 55 8.83 -7.71 -3.43
N GLU A 56 9.59 -6.94 -2.65
CA GLU A 56 11.03 -6.76 -2.86
C GLU A 56 11.80 -8.07 -2.74
N GLU A 57 11.50 -8.91 -1.75
CA GLU A 57 12.10 -10.23 -1.61
C GLU A 57 11.84 -11.10 -2.85
N LYS A 58 10.62 -11.02 -3.40
CA LYS A 58 10.24 -11.78 -4.59
C LYS A 58 10.94 -11.27 -5.84
N VAL A 59 11.07 -9.96 -6.01
CA VAL A 59 11.85 -9.34 -7.09
C VAL A 59 13.31 -9.76 -7.00
N LYS A 60 13.95 -9.62 -5.83
CA LYS A 60 15.34 -10.03 -5.60
C LYS A 60 15.59 -11.50 -5.96
N ARG A 61 14.63 -12.37 -5.63
CA ARG A 61 14.72 -13.81 -5.97
C ARG A 61 14.63 -14.07 -7.49
N GLN A 62 13.87 -13.27 -8.23
CA GLN A 62 13.72 -13.44 -9.68
C GLN A 62 14.86 -12.80 -10.47
N GLU A 63 15.36 -11.64 -10.03
CA GLU A 63 16.49 -10.94 -10.66
C GLU A 63 17.83 -11.69 -10.48
N GLY A 64 17.90 -12.57 -9.47
CA GLY A 64 19.07 -13.43 -9.21
C GLY A 64 19.07 -14.78 -9.93
N SER A 65 18.16 -15.01 -10.90
CA SER A 65 18.02 -16.27 -11.64
C SER A 65 18.32 -16.15 -13.12
#